data_AF-A0A2D0LAJ6-F1
#
_entry.id   AF-A0A2D0LAJ6-F1
#
_cell.length_a   1.000
_cell.length_b   1.000
_cell.length_c   1.000
_cell.angle_alpha   90.00
_cell.angle_beta   90.00
_cell.angle_gamma   90.00
#
_symmetry.space_group_name_H-M   'P 1'
#
loop_
_entity.id
_entity.type
_entity.pdbx_description
1 polymer ?
#
loop_
_entity_poly.entity_id
_entity_poly.type
_entity_poly.pdbx_seq_one_letter_code
_entity_poly.pdbx_strand_id
1 'polypeptide(L)'
;MGSIDGIYISEDRKHTLTITNSNDTNGSFSGSFISSHLSIGEITYEWVSGEYEFVSNTKYWPAQIGFYSGFRPTPKSYVIADHWNGIRMANGNLLMSGLRTYTTDAGIYDIYTFEKVIFTLTPTEA
;
A
#
# COMPACT_ATOMS: atom_id res chain seq x y z
N MET A 1 3.50 20.35 -8.50
CA MET A 1 3.75 19.55 -7.28
C MET A 1 3.17 18.18 -7.53
N GLY A 2 3.98 17.16 -7.32
CA GLY A 2 3.76 15.80 -7.80
C GLY A 2 2.98 14.95 -6.83
N SER A 3 2.01 15.53 -6.12
CA SER A 3 1.28 14.83 -5.07
C SER A 3 0.78 13.47 -5.57
N ILE A 4 1.00 12.46 -4.74
CA ILE A 4 0.56 11.10 -4.97
C ILE A 4 -0.68 10.77 -4.13
N ASP A 5 -1.28 11.77 -3.47
CA ASP A 5 -2.50 11.61 -2.70
C ASP A 5 -3.64 11.14 -3.61
N GLY A 6 -4.46 10.23 -3.09
CA GLY A 6 -5.55 9.64 -3.87
C GLY A 6 -6.01 8.29 -3.34
N ILE A 7 -7.11 7.81 -3.91
CA ILE A 7 -7.67 6.48 -3.63
C ILE A 7 -7.33 5.58 -4.80
N TYR A 8 -6.59 4.52 -4.51
CA TYR A 8 -6.06 3.57 -5.48
C TYR A 8 -6.73 2.22 -5.26
N ILE A 9 -7.45 1.73 -6.28
CA ILE A 9 -8.22 0.48 -6.19
C ILE A 9 -7.61 -0.53 -7.14
N SER A 10 -7.26 -1.70 -6.61
CA SER A 10 -6.80 -2.85 -7.42
C SER A 10 -7.85 -3.30 -8.44
N GLU A 11 -7.41 -3.83 -9.57
CA GLU A 11 -8.31 -4.29 -10.64
C GLU A 11 -9.33 -5.34 -10.18
N ASP A 12 -8.95 -6.22 -9.25
CA ASP A 12 -9.83 -7.24 -8.67
C ASP A 12 -10.65 -6.75 -7.47
N ARG A 13 -10.50 -5.45 -7.11
CA ARG A 13 -11.16 -4.76 -6.00
C ARG A 13 -10.91 -5.39 -4.62
N LYS A 14 -9.87 -6.23 -4.47
CA LYS A 14 -9.51 -6.81 -3.18
C LYS A 14 -8.62 -5.91 -2.35
N HIS A 15 -8.02 -4.91 -2.97
CA HIS A 15 -7.10 -3.99 -2.33
C HIS A 15 -7.48 -2.55 -2.64
N THR A 16 -7.53 -1.73 -1.58
CA THR A 16 -7.76 -0.28 -1.68
C THR A 16 -6.72 0.43 -0.83
N LEU A 17 -5.84 1.21 -1.47
CA LEU A 17 -4.86 2.07 -0.83
C LEU A 17 -5.35 3.51 -0.89
N THR A 18 -5.45 4.16 0.27
CA THR A 18 -5.72 5.60 0.34
C THR A 18 -4.44 6.30 0.76
N ILE A 19 -3.86 7.10 -0.12
CA ILE A 19 -2.68 7.92 0.17
C ILE A 19 -3.12 9.33 0.57
N THR A 20 -2.55 9.81 1.67
CA THR A 20 -2.77 11.16 2.21
C THR A 20 -1.46 11.74 2.71
N ASN A 21 -1.38 13.07 2.78
CA ASN A 21 -0.24 13.76 3.37
C ASN A 21 1.10 13.42 2.68
N SER A 22 1.09 13.23 1.36
CA SER A 22 2.34 13.08 0.62
C SER A 22 3.21 14.33 0.73
N ASN A 23 4.50 14.11 0.95
CA ASN A 23 5.49 15.18 1.09
C ASN A 23 6.62 15.00 0.08
N ASP A 24 6.58 15.81 -0.98
CA ASP A 24 7.56 15.80 -2.07
C ASP A 24 9.00 16.10 -1.58
N THR A 25 9.18 16.68 -0.39
CA THR A 25 10.50 17.08 0.13
C THR A 25 11.30 15.89 0.64
N ASN A 26 10.63 14.89 1.20
CA ASN A 26 11.28 13.72 1.82
C ASN A 26 10.73 12.39 1.29
N GLY A 27 9.89 12.43 0.25
CA GLY A 27 9.34 11.24 -0.37
C GLY A 27 8.43 10.43 0.55
N SER A 28 7.84 11.01 1.59
CA SER A 28 7.01 10.25 2.54
C SER A 28 5.51 10.44 2.30
N PHE A 29 4.72 9.44 2.68
CA PHE A 29 3.26 9.56 2.75
C PHE A 29 2.66 8.73 3.88
N SER A 30 1.43 9.08 4.24
CA SER A 30 0.60 8.36 5.20
C SER A 30 -0.69 7.88 4.53
N GLY A 31 -1.49 7.06 5.21
CA GLY A 31 -2.73 6.60 4.60
C GLY A 31 -3.41 5.47 5.34
N SER A 32 -4.32 4.80 4.63
CA SER A 32 -4.97 3.56 5.06
C SER A 32 -4.94 2.54 3.93
N PHE A 33 -5.06 1.26 4.29
CA PHE A 33 -5.05 0.17 3.33
C PHE A 33 -6.10 -0.87 3.70
N ILE A 34 -6.87 -1.32 2.71
CA ILE A 34 -7.78 -2.45 2.83
C ILE A 34 -7.21 -3.57 1.98
N SER A 35 -7.18 -4.78 2.52
CA SER A 35 -6.67 -5.94 1.82
C SER A 35 -7.49 -7.19 2.15
N SER A 36 -8.25 -7.63 1.16
CA SER A 36 -9.14 -8.78 1.21
C SER A 36 -8.44 -10.00 0.60
N HIS A 37 -8.12 -11.01 1.42
CA HIS A 37 -7.70 -12.31 0.90
C HIS A 37 -8.63 -13.42 1.40
N LEU A 38 -9.10 -14.27 0.49
CA LEU A 38 -10.21 -15.23 0.72
C LEU A 38 -9.96 -16.21 1.87
N SER A 39 -8.71 -16.46 2.26
CA SER A 39 -8.38 -17.39 3.34
C SER A 39 -8.49 -16.81 4.75
N ILE A 40 -8.39 -15.49 4.91
CA ILE A 40 -8.40 -14.82 6.23
C ILE A 40 -9.44 -13.70 6.34
N GLY A 41 -10.18 -13.42 5.26
CA GLY A 41 -11.14 -12.34 5.20
C GLY A 41 -10.50 -10.99 4.86
N GLU A 42 -11.29 -9.94 5.00
CA GLU A 42 -10.85 -8.56 4.81
C GLU A 42 -10.09 -8.05 6.03
N ILE A 43 -8.97 -7.36 5.78
CA ILE A 43 -8.22 -6.65 6.80
C ILE A 43 -8.20 -5.19 6.44
N THR A 44 -8.63 -4.36 7.39
CA THR A 44 -8.53 -2.90 7.32
C THR A 44 -7.35 -2.45 8.18
N TYR A 45 -6.36 -1.87 7.53
CA TYR A 45 -5.23 -1.19 8.15
C TYR A 45 -5.55 0.31 8.22
N GLU A 46 -5.82 0.80 9.43
CA GLU A 46 -6.12 2.21 9.72
C GLU A 46 -4.90 3.14 9.50
N TRP A 47 -3.72 2.57 9.26
CA TRP A 47 -2.51 3.32 9.03
C TRP A 47 -1.61 2.62 8.00
N VAL A 48 -0.92 3.45 7.23
CA VAL A 48 0.13 3.11 6.29
C VAL A 48 1.29 4.08 6.51
N SER A 49 2.51 3.56 6.49
CA SER A 49 3.73 4.36 6.36
C SER A 49 4.34 4.09 5.00
N GLY A 50 4.47 5.13 4.19
CA GLY A 50 4.88 4.99 2.80
C GLY A 50 6.06 5.87 2.42
N GLU A 51 6.74 5.44 1.36
CA GLU A 51 7.86 6.12 0.73
C GLU A 51 7.73 6.13 -0.79
N TYR A 52 8.24 7.16 -1.45
CA TYR A 52 8.34 7.26 -2.90
C TYR A 52 9.49 8.16 -3.31
N GLU A 53 10.05 7.90 -4.48
CA GLU A 53 11.14 8.67 -5.04
C GLU A 53 10.91 8.88 -6.54
N PHE A 54 10.93 10.14 -6.97
CA PHE A 54 10.89 10.46 -8.41
C PHE A 54 12.27 10.26 -9.01
N VAL A 55 12.33 9.74 -10.24
CA VAL A 55 13.60 9.60 -10.98
C VAL A 55 14.26 10.96 -11.24
N SER A 56 13.50 12.06 -11.21
CA SER A 56 13.99 13.40 -11.49
C SER A 56 13.20 14.48 -10.74
N ASN A 57 13.92 15.50 -10.27
CA ASN A 57 13.36 16.69 -9.61
C ASN A 57 12.49 17.57 -10.53
N THR A 58 12.55 17.36 -11.84
CA THR A 58 11.77 18.11 -12.83
C THR A 58 10.67 17.28 -13.47
N LYS A 59 10.57 15.98 -13.12
CA LYS A 59 9.62 15.04 -13.73
C LYS A 59 8.96 14.17 -12.66
N TYR A 60 7.70 14.48 -12.35
CA TYR A 60 6.89 13.79 -11.34
C TYR A 60 6.31 12.44 -11.80
N TRP A 61 7.09 11.69 -12.58
CA TRP A 61 6.88 10.30 -13.01
C TRP A 61 8.07 9.80 -13.86
N PRO A 62 8.36 8.49 -13.92
CA PRO A 62 7.89 7.48 -12.98
C PRO A 62 8.45 7.72 -11.58
N ALA A 63 7.84 7.12 -10.58
CA ALA A 63 8.37 7.09 -9.22
C ALA A 63 8.47 5.63 -8.76
N GLN A 64 9.52 5.28 -8.01
CA GLN A 64 9.43 4.14 -7.12
C GLN A 64 8.46 4.52 -5.98
N ILE A 65 7.66 3.56 -5.52
CA ILE A 65 6.73 3.76 -4.41
C ILE A 65 6.60 2.48 -3.61
N GLY A 66 6.58 2.58 -2.29
CA GLY A 66 6.40 1.45 -1.40
C GLY A 66 5.71 1.86 -0.11
N PHE A 67 5.15 0.88 0.58
CA PHE A 67 4.54 1.12 1.88
C PHE A 67 4.52 -0.11 2.77
N TYR A 68 4.29 0.17 4.05
CA TYR A 68 4.12 -0.80 5.12
C TYR A 68 2.84 -0.53 5.90
N SER A 69 2.11 -1.59 6.22
CA SER A 69 0.98 -1.56 7.14
C SER A 69 0.97 -2.78 8.06
N GLY A 70 0.63 -2.57 9.33
CA GLY A 70 0.63 -3.62 10.35
C GLY A 70 -0.68 -3.67 11.13
N PHE A 71 -1.22 -4.87 11.30
CA PHE A 71 -2.39 -5.14 12.12
C PHE A 71 -1.99 -5.96 13.35
N ARG A 72 -2.49 -5.55 14.51
CA ARG A 72 -2.30 -6.26 15.78
C ARG A 72 -3.62 -6.18 16.56
N PRO A 73 -4.30 -7.30 16.82
CA PRO A 73 -5.50 -7.30 17.63
C PRO A 73 -5.17 -6.95 19.09
N THR A 74 -6.21 -6.59 19.85
CA THR A 74 -6.15 -6.45 21.30
C THR A 74 -7.11 -7.47 21.93
N PRO A 75 -6.65 -8.41 22.77
CA PRO A 75 -5.25 -8.63 23.19
C PRO A 75 -4.36 -9.12 22.04
N LYS A 76 -3.04 -8.90 22.17
CA LYS A 76 -2.06 -9.20 21.13
C LYS A 76 -1.77 -10.71 21.03
N SER A 77 -2.57 -11.42 20.23
CA SER A 77 -2.41 -12.85 19.95
C SER A 77 -1.70 -13.16 18.62
N TYR A 78 -1.73 -12.22 17.67
CA TYR A 78 -1.03 -12.34 16.39
C TYR A 78 -0.62 -10.99 15.82
N VAL A 79 0.19 -11.00 14.77
CA VAL A 79 0.57 -9.83 13.98
C VAL A 79 0.40 -10.19 12.51
N ILE A 80 -0.18 -9.27 11.75
CA ILE A 80 -0.16 -9.31 10.28
C ILE A 80 0.58 -8.06 9.82
N ALA A 81 1.54 -8.23 8.91
CA ALA A 81 2.29 -7.13 8.33
C ALA A 81 2.33 -7.27 6.81
N ASP A 82 1.92 -6.22 6.13
CA ASP A 82 1.95 -6.12 4.67
C ASP A 82 3.02 -5.11 4.27
N HIS A 83 3.92 -5.52 3.38
CA HIS A 83 4.87 -4.66 2.71
C HIS A 83 4.63 -4.70 1.21
N TRP A 84 4.53 -3.54 0.58
CA TRP A 84 4.31 -3.40 -0.85
C TRP A 84 5.37 -2.51 -1.46
N ASN A 85 5.79 -2.81 -2.68
CA ASN A 85 6.71 -1.97 -3.45
C ASN A 85 6.35 -2.03 -4.93
N GLY A 86 6.64 -0.97 -5.66
CA GLY A 86 6.22 -0.83 -7.04
C GLY A 86 6.60 0.48 -7.68
N ILE A 87 5.88 0.79 -8.75
CA ILE A 87 6.11 1.93 -9.62
C ILE A 87 4.82 2.74 -9.76
N ARG A 88 4.92 4.06 -9.57
CA ARG A 88 3.91 5.01 -10.04
C ARG A 88 4.12 5.30 -11.52
N MET A 89 3.13 4.99 -12.33
CA MET A 89 3.15 5.12 -13.78
C MET A 89 2.75 6.53 -14.23
N ALA A 90 2.96 6.83 -15.51
CA ALA A 90 2.70 8.15 -16.09
C ALA A 90 1.23 8.59 -16.00
N ASN A 91 0.30 7.64 -15.96
CA ASN A 91 -1.13 7.87 -15.79
C ASN A 91 -1.57 8.00 -14.31
N GLY A 92 -0.63 8.03 -13.37
CA GLY A 92 -0.89 8.10 -11.93
C GLY A 92 -1.17 6.75 -11.27
N ASN A 93 -1.52 5.70 -12.03
CA ASN A 93 -1.74 4.36 -11.49
C ASN A 93 -0.47 3.77 -10.89
N LEU A 94 -0.65 2.76 -10.03
CA LEU A 94 0.45 2.05 -9.38
C LEU A 94 0.53 0.63 -9.92
N LEU A 95 1.74 0.16 -10.19
CA LEU A 95 2.05 -1.23 -10.46
C LEU A 95 2.86 -1.77 -9.28
N MET A 96 2.26 -2.62 -8.45
CA MET A 96 2.86 -3.04 -7.18
C MET A 96 2.86 -4.55 -7.00
N SER A 97 3.79 -5.04 -6.20
CA SER A 97 3.77 -6.38 -5.63
C SER A 97 3.98 -6.26 -4.12
N GLY A 98 3.63 -7.31 -3.38
CA GLY A 98 3.71 -7.25 -1.93
C GLY A 98 3.98 -8.58 -1.26
N LEU A 99 4.19 -8.50 0.05
CA LEU A 99 4.37 -9.62 0.94
C LEU A 99 3.50 -9.39 2.18
N ARG A 100 2.75 -10.41 2.58
CA ARG A 100 2.08 -10.49 3.88
C ARG A 100 2.81 -11.49 4.74
N THR A 101 3.14 -11.09 5.96
CA THR A 101 3.56 -12.01 7.01
C THR A 101 2.45 -12.14 8.04
N TYR A 102 2.28 -13.34 8.56
CA TYR A 102 1.43 -13.65 9.69
C TYR A 102 2.27 -14.35 10.75
N THR A 103 2.13 -13.95 12.01
CA THR A 103 2.85 -14.59 13.12
C THR A 103 2.00 -14.57 14.39
N THR A 104 1.97 -15.68 15.11
CA THR A 104 1.22 -15.82 16.38
C THR A 104 2.16 -15.89 17.58
N ASP A 105 1.62 -15.62 18.77
CA ASP A 105 2.31 -15.83 20.05
C ASP A 105 2.59 -17.32 20.35
N ALA A 106 1.86 -18.24 19.72
CA ALA A 106 2.10 -19.68 19.75
C ALA A 106 3.22 -20.15 18.80
N GLY A 107 3.88 -19.24 18.08
CA GLY A 107 4.99 -19.56 17.17
C GLY A 107 4.57 -20.10 15.80
N ILE A 108 3.30 -19.94 15.42
CA ILE A 108 2.81 -20.25 14.07
C ILE A 108 3.11 -19.06 13.17
N TYR A 109 3.59 -19.30 11.96
CA TYR A 109 3.87 -18.26 10.98
C TYR A 109 3.52 -18.70 9.57
N ASP A 110 3.18 -17.71 8.74
CA ASP A 110 2.95 -17.89 7.30
C ASP A 110 3.42 -16.66 6.54
N ILE A 111 3.78 -16.86 5.28
CA ILE A 111 4.25 -15.81 4.37
C ILE A 111 3.50 -15.97 3.05
N TYR A 112 2.79 -14.91 2.65
CA TYR A 112 2.06 -14.85 1.39
C TYR A 112 2.64 -13.76 0.49
N THR A 113 2.79 -14.06 -0.79
CA THR A 113 3.25 -13.08 -1.79
C THR A 113 2.06 -12.61 -2.63
N PHE A 114 1.87 -11.30 -2.69
CA PHE A 114 1.00 -10.69 -3.68
C PHE A 114 1.80 -10.51 -4.96
N GLU A 115 1.35 -11.17 -6.02
CA GLU A 115 1.89 -11.00 -7.36
C GLU A 115 1.75 -9.54 -7.85
N LYS A 116 2.13 -9.29 -9.09
CA LYS A 116 1.96 -7.97 -9.71
C LYS A 116 0.46 -7.59 -9.79
N VAL A 117 0.09 -6.54 -9.03
CA VAL A 117 -1.24 -5.94 -8.96
C VAL A 117 -1.19 -4.51 -9.51
N ILE A 118 -2.14 -4.16 -10.37
CA ILE A 118 -2.36 -2.78 -10.81
C ILE A 118 -3.38 -2.14 -9.89
N PHE A 119 -3.03 -1.00 -9.31
CA PHE A 119 -3.96 -0.12 -8.63
C PHE A 119 -4.29 1.10 -9.50
N THR A 120 -5.57 1.31 -9.74
CA THR A 120 -6.08 2.42 -10.53
C THR A 120 -6.42 3.59 -9.63
N LEU A 121 -5.92 4.79 -9.96
CA LEU A 121 -6.29 6.01 -9.28
C LEU A 121 -7.77 6.33 -9.57
N THR A 122 -8.56 6.49 -8.51
CA THR A 122 -9.96 6.88 -8.61
C THR A 122 -10.05 8.35 -9.01
N PRO A 123 -10.92 8.74 -9.95
CA PRO A 123 -11.16 10.14 -10.26
C PRO A 123 -11.66 10.86 -9.01
N THR A 124 -11.03 11.97 -8.63
CA THR A 124 -11.67 12.96 -7.76
C THR A 124 -12.78 13.63 -8.57
N GLU A 125 -14.02 13.64 -8.05
CA GLU A 125 -15.08 14.45 -8.65
C GLU A 125 -14.60 15.91 -8.73
N ALA A 126 -14.77 16.52 -9.90
CA ALA A 126 -14.28 17.86 -10.25
C ALA A 126 -15.15 18.99 -9.67
#